data_AF-A0A2K2TGZ7-F1
#
_entry.id   AF-A0A2K2TGZ7-F1
#
_cell.length_a   1.000
_cell.length_b   1.000
_cell.length_c   1.000
_cell.angle_alpha   90.00
_cell.angle_beta   90.00
_cell.angle_gamma   90.00
#
_symmetry.space_group_name_H-M   'P 1'
#
loop_
_entity.id
_entity.type
_entity.pdbx_description
1 polymer ?
#
loop_
_entity_poly.entity_id
_entity_poly.type
_entity_poly.pdbx_seq_one_letter_code
_entity_poly.pdbx_strand_id
1 'polypeptide(L)'
;MPADHRYIQPQSAKEAMELIQKLFNSYRNAPLTSELLNYHNNLVARLNDDIMAAATTEGPKRVEQLTGMIELMQAWTLIRLSGRPFLGKMRHFKLEDGNQPKYKRRVHKINGTSNHRASRH
;
A
#
# COMPACT_ATOMS: atom_id res chain seq x y z
N MET A 1 -2.64 -31.16 14.18
CA MET A 1 -1.82 -30.27 13.34
C MET A 1 -2.76 -29.56 12.37
N PRO A 2 -3.14 -28.28 12.54
CA PRO A 2 -4.03 -27.65 11.58
C PRO A 2 -3.21 -27.11 10.41
N ALA A 3 -3.49 -27.62 9.21
CA ALA A 3 -3.06 -27.05 7.94
C ALA A 3 -3.87 -25.77 7.68
N ASP A 4 -3.51 -24.67 8.32
CA ASP A 4 -4.18 -23.38 8.15
C ASP A 4 -3.61 -22.63 6.93
N HIS A 5 -3.55 -23.32 5.78
CA HIS A 5 -3.45 -22.65 4.49
C HIS A 5 -4.84 -22.14 4.12
N ARG A 6 -5.36 -21.17 4.88
CA ARG A 6 -6.49 -20.36 4.42
C ARG A 6 -6.00 -19.57 3.21
N TYR A 7 -6.17 -20.15 2.03
CA TYR A 7 -6.22 -19.40 0.79
C TYR A 7 -7.40 -18.43 0.93
N ILE A 8 -7.13 -17.26 1.50
CA ILE A 8 -8.11 -16.17 1.56
C ILE A 8 -8.31 -15.75 0.11
N GLN A 9 -9.38 -16.28 -0.50
CA GLN A 9 -9.89 -15.73 -1.75
C GLN A 9 -10.41 -14.33 -1.42
N PRO A 10 -9.86 -13.27 -2.02
CA PRO A 10 -10.32 -11.93 -1.72
C PRO A 10 -11.79 -11.79 -2.17
N GLN A 11 -12.66 -11.35 -1.27
CA GLN A 11 -14.10 -11.23 -1.56
C GLN A 11 -14.44 -9.89 -2.25
N SER A 12 -13.50 -8.94 -2.25
CA SER A 12 -13.61 -7.62 -2.87
C SER A 12 -12.31 -7.23 -3.57
N ALA A 13 -12.41 -6.40 -4.62
CA ALA A 13 -11.25 -5.83 -5.31
C ALA A 13 -10.32 -5.12 -4.32
N LYS A 14 -10.89 -4.43 -3.33
CA LYS A 14 -10.13 -3.73 -2.28
C LYS A 14 -9.27 -4.69 -1.47
N GLU A 15 -9.82 -5.80 -1.00
CA GLU A 15 -9.09 -6.78 -0.19
C GLU A 15 -7.97 -7.43 -1.00
N ALA A 16 -8.24 -7.75 -2.26
CA ALA A 16 -7.24 -8.29 -3.19
C ALA A 16 -6.06 -7.32 -3.33
N MET A 17 -6.36 -6.05 -3.58
CA MET A 17 -5.35 -5.00 -3.69
C MET A 17 -4.58 -4.80 -2.38
N GLU A 18 -5.24 -4.86 -1.21
CA GLU A 18 -4.57 -4.74 0.09
C GLU A 18 -3.62 -5.90 0.38
N LEU A 19 -4.02 -7.13 0.00
CA LEU A 19 -3.17 -8.31 0.10
C LEU A 19 -1.93 -8.16 -0.80
N ILE A 20 -2.13 -7.78 -2.06
CA ILE A 20 -1.02 -7.58 -3.00
C ILE A 20 -0.11 -6.43 -2.54
N GLN A 21 -0.67 -5.35 -1.97
CA GLN A 21 0.13 -4.26 -1.38
C GLN A 21 1.04 -4.77 -0.26
N LYS A 22 0.52 -5.61 0.64
CA LYS A 22 1.30 -6.20 1.73
C LYS A 22 2.41 -7.11 1.19
N LEU A 23 2.09 -7.96 0.22
CA LEU A 23 3.05 -8.84 -0.43
C LEU A 23 4.14 -8.02 -1.14
N PHE A 24 3.77 -7.06 -1.97
CA PHE A 24 4.72 -6.17 -2.64
C PHE A 24 5.68 -5.50 -1.64
N ASN A 25 5.15 -4.98 -0.54
CA ASN A 25 5.97 -4.33 0.47
C ASN A 25 6.89 -5.28 1.25
N SER A 26 6.57 -6.59 1.33
CA SER A 26 7.44 -7.56 2.01
C SER A 26 8.68 -7.87 1.18
N TYR A 27 8.54 -7.98 -0.14
CA TYR A 27 9.64 -8.37 -1.04
C TYR A 27 10.29 -7.22 -1.82
N ARG A 28 9.79 -5.98 -1.77
CA ARG A 28 10.33 -4.85 -2.57
C ARG A 28 11.85 -4.64 -2.43
N ASN A 29 12.41 -5.00 -1.29
CA ASN A 29 13.85 -4.87 -0.96
C ASN A 29 14.62 -6.20 -1.09
N ALA A 30 13.94 -7.31 -1.38
CA ALA A 30 14.56 -8.61 -1.57
C ALA A 30 15.48 -8.60 -2.81
N PRO A 31 16.48 -9.49 -2.91
CA PRO A 31 17.26 -9.67 -4.13
C PRO A 31 16.36 -10.01 -5.32
N LEU A 32 16.67 -9.46 -6.50
CA LEU A 32 15.91 -9.73 -7.72
C LEU A 32 16.30 -11.12 -8.23
N THR A 33 15.47 -12.12 -7.97
CA THR A 33 15.62 -13.48 -8.50
C THR A 33 14.60 -13.72 -9.61
N SER A 34 14.87 -14.69 -10.48
CA SER A 34 13.91 -15.11 -11.53
C SER A 34 12.59 -15.59 -10.93
N GLU A 35 12.64 -16.35 -9.83
CA GLU A 35 11.45 -16.80 -9.09
C GLU A 35 10.62 -15.63 -8.56
N LEU A 36 11.28 -14.62 -7.97
CA LEU A 36 10.61 -13.43 -7.48
C LEU A 36 9.96 -12.64 -8.61
N LEU A 37 10.64 -12.53 -9.75
CA LEU A 37 10.11 -11.85 -10.93
C LEU A 37 8.89 -12.58 -11.51
N ASN A 38 8.94 -13.91 -11.60
CA ASN A 38 7.79 -14.73 -12.03
C ASN A 38 6.61 -14.57 -11.07
N TYR A 39 6.88 -14.64 -9.76
CA TYR A 39 5.86 -14.41 -8.75
C TYR A 39 5.25 -13.00 -8.86
N HIS A 40 6.07 -11.98 -9.06
CA HIS A 40 5.62 -10.60 -9.28
C HIS A 40 4.74 -10.48 -10.53
N ASN A 41 5.16 -11.05 -11.65
CA ASN A 41 4.40 -11.03 -12.91
C ASN A 41 3.02 -11.69 -12.75
N ASN A 42 2.94 -12.79 -12.00
CA ASN A 42 1.66 -13.44 -11.69
C ASN A 42 0.73 -12.54 -10.87
N LEU A 43 1.26 -11.73 -9.95
CA LEU A 43 0.46 -10.75 -9.20
C LEU A 43 -0.05 -9.63 -10.11
N VAL A 44 0.77 -9.14 -11.03
CA VAL A 44 0.37 -8.11 -12.03
C VAL A 44 -0.69 -8.65 -12.98
N ALA A 45 -0.57 -9.90 -13.43
CA ALA A 45 -1.59 -10.54 -14.27
C ALA A 45 -2.94 -10.61 -13.55
N ARG A 46 -2.96 -11.09 -12.30
CA ARG A 46 -4.18 -11.13 -11.48
C ARG A 46 -4.82 -9.76 -11.25
N LEU A 47 -4.02 -8.70 -11.15
CA LEU A 47 -4.52 -7.33 -11.05
C LEU A 47 -5.22 -6.88 -12.35
N ASN A 48 -4.67 -7.22 -13.51
CA ASN A 48 -5.24 -6.88 -14.81
C ASN A 48 -6.49 -7.69 -15.15
N ASP A 49 -6.59 -8.93 -14.67
CA ASP A 49 -7.70 -9.84 -14.99
C ASP A 49 -8.83 -9.73 -13.95
N ASP A 50 -8.87 -10.64 -12.98
CA ASP A 50 -10.00 -10.81 -12.06
C ASP A 50 -10.28 -9.56 -11.22
N ILE A 51 -9.22 -8.89 -10.75
CA ILE A 51 -9.35 -7.75 -9.83
C ILE A 51 -9.79 -6.50 -10.61
N MET A 52 -9.40 -6.35 -11.88
CA MET A 52 -9.88 -5.25 -12.73
C MET A 52 -11.40 -5.37 -12.94
N ALA A 53 -11.91 -6.57 -13.25
CA ALA A 53 -13.34 -6.81 -13.42
C ALA A 53 -14.13 -6.50 -12.13
N ALA A 54 -13.61 -6.92 -10.98
CA ALA A 54 -14.20 -6.58 -9.68
C ALA A 54 -14.13 -5.07 -9.40
N ALA A 55 -13.02 -4.40 -9.73
CA ALA A 55 -12.84 -2.97 -9.55
C ALA A 55 -13.80 -2.13 -10.41
N THR A 56 -14.05 -2.54 -11.65
CA THR A 56 -15.04 -1.88 -12.53
C THR A 56 -16.45 -1.95 -11.96
N THR A 57 -16.78 -3.04 -11.25
CA THR A 57 -18.09 -3.21 -10.58
C THR A 57 -18.21 -2.32 -9.34
N GLU A 58 -17.13 -2.13 -8.58
CA GLU A 58 -17.11 -1.23 -7.41
C GLU A 58 -17.11 0.27 -7.78
N GLY A 59 -16.60 0.62 -8.97
CA GLY A 59 -16.67 1.97 -9.54
C GLY A 59 -15.32 2.60 -9.90
N PRO A 60 -15.34 3.80 -10.53
CA PRO A 60 -14.18 4.38 -11.20
C PRO A 60 -13.00 4.67 -10.25
N LYS A 61 -13.29 5.06 -9.01
CA LYS A 61 -12.25 5.30 -8.00
C LYS A 61 -11.41 4.05 -7.72
N ARG A 62 -11.99 2.85 -7.79
CA ARG A 62 -11.24 1.61 -7.57
C ARG A 62 -10.34 1.29 -8.77
N VAL A 63 -10.85 1.52 -9.98
CA VAL A 63 -10.10 1.36 -11.24
C VAL A 63 -8.86 2.27 -11.25
N GLU A 64 -9.00 3.53 -10.84
CA GLU A 64 -7.86 4.46 -10.72
C GLU A 64 -6.80 3.97 -9.71
N GLN A 65 -7.25 3.47 -8.55
CA GLN A 65 -6.34 2.91 -7.54
C GLN A 65 -5.60 1.67 -8.04
N LEU A 66 -6.30 0.81 -8.79
CA LEU A 66 -5.74 -0.41 -9.35
C LEU A 66 -4.74 -0.10 -10.47
N THR A 67 -5.06 0.87 -11.32
CA THR A 67 -4.16 1.35 -12.38
C THR A 67 -2.86 1.91 -11.78
N GLY A 68 -2.95 2.78 -10.77
CA GLY A 68 -1.76 3.32 -10.10
C GLY A 68 -0.93 2.24 -9.38
N MET A 69 -1.57 1.18 -8.91
CA MET A 69 -0.89 0.03 -8.32
C MET A 69 -0.10 -0.78 -9.37
N ILE A 70 -0.69 -1.02 -10.54
CA ILE A 70 -0.03 -1.71 -11.66
C ILE A 70 1.17 -0.90 -12.15
N GLU A 71 0.98 0.40 -12.38
CA GLU A 71 2.06 1.31 -12.81
C GLU A 71 3.24 1.29 -11.83
N LEU A 72 2.96 1.31 -10.53
CA LEU A 72 3.98 1.24 -9.50
C LEU A 72 4.74 -0.09 -9.53
N MET A 73 4.03 -1.20 -9.68
CA MET A 73 4.63 -2.54 -9.78
C MET A 73 5.53 -2.66 -11.02
N GLN A 74 5.10 -2.11 -12.15
CA GLN A 74 5.91 -2.04 -13.37
C GLN A 74 7.14 -1.14 -13.18
N ALA A 75 6.98 0.03 -12.57
CA ALA A 75 8.08 0.94 -12.27
C ALA A 75 9.12 0.30 -11.34
N TRP A 76 8.67 -0.46 -10.32
CA TRP A 76 9.57 -1.23 -9.45
C TRP A 76 10.42 -2.22 -10.26
N THR A 77 9.80 -2.98 -11.17
CA THR A 77 10.52 -3.93 -12.02
C THR A 77 11.56 -3.23 -12.88
N LEU A 78 11.22 -2.11 -13.53
CA LEU A 78 12.16 -1.32 -14.33
C LEU A 78 13.34 -0.79 -13.49
N ILE A 79 13.07 -0.25 -12.29
CA ILE A 79 14.10 0.25 -11.38
C ILE A 79 15.05 -0.87 -10.96
N ARG A 80 14.51 -2.04 -10.60
CA ARG A 80 15.33 -3.20 -10.18
C ARG A 80 16.17 -3.76 -11.33
N LEU A 81 15.61 -3.82 -12.55
CA LEU A 81 16.35 -4.23 -13.74
C LEU A 81 17.46 -3.24 -14.11
N SER A 82 17.31 -1.95 -13.80
CA SER A 82 18.36 -0.94 -13.97
C SER A 82 19.49 -1.02 -12.94
N GLY A 83 19.43 -1.98 -12.00
CA GLY A 83 20.39 -2.15 -10.93
C GLY A 83 20.26 -1.13 -9.79
N ARG A 84 19.19 -0.32 -9.76
CA ARG A 84 18.95 0.68 -8.74
C ARG A 84 18.08 0.13 -7.60
N PRO A 85 18.34 0.52 -6.34
CA PRO A 85 17.46 0.16 -5.22
C PRO A 85 16.13 0.92 -5.32
N PHE A 86 15.04 0.27 -4.91
CA PHE A 86 13.73 0.89 -4.84
C PHE A 86 13.52 1.55 -3.47
N LEU A 87 13.52 2.89 -3.43
CA LEU A 87 13.52 3.67 -2.18
C LEU A 87 12.11 3.93 -1.61
N GLY A 88 11.05 3.76 -2.40
CA GLY A 88 9.66 3.96 -1.99
C GLY A 88 9.00 2.70 -1.43
N LYS A 89 7.81 2.86 -0.86
CA LYS A 89 6.91 1.75 -0.50
C LYS A 89 5.50 2.02 -1.01
N MET A 90 4.70 0.98 -1.18
CA MET A 90 3.32 1.16 -1.61
C MET A 90 2.42 1.42 -0.39
N ARG A 91 1.63 2.49 -0.41
CA ARG A 91 0.63 2.78 0.62
C ARG A 91 -0.61 3.37 -0.03
N HIS A 92 -1.78 2.85 0.36
CA HIS A 92 -3.06 3.24 -0.24
C HIS A 92 -3.05 3.09 -1.77
N PHE A 93 -2.42 2.02 -2.27
CA PHE A 93 -2.29 1.71 -3.70
C PHE A 93 -1.51 2.76 -4.50
N LYS A 94 -0.69 3.58 -3.83
CA LYS A 94 0.16 4.62 -4.45
C LYS A 94 1.59 4.55 -3.93
N LEU A 95 2.52 5.17 -4.65
CA LEU A 95 3.91 5.29 -4.22
C LEU A 95 3.98 6.29 -3.06
N GLU A 96 4.43 5.82 -1.91
CA GLU A 96 4.83 6.68 -0.81
C GLU A 96 6.35 6.80 -0.86
N ASP A 97 6.82 8.00 -1.21
CA ASP A 97 8.24 8.30 -1.21
C ASP A 97 8.80 8.19 0.21
N GLY A 98 9.88 7.42 0.35
CA GLY A 98 10.57 7.24 1.63
C GLY A 98 11.20 8.53 2.16
N ASN A 99 11.26 9.58 1.33
CA ASN A 99 11.95 10.82 1.62
C ASN A 99 11.05 11.94 2.19
N GLN A 100 9.80 11.65 2.54
CA GLN A 100 8.98 12.67 3.22
C GLN A 100 9.46 12.86 4.66
N PRO A 101 9.95 14.06 5.04
CA PRO A 101 10.26 14.34 6.44
C PRO A 101 9.01 14.13 7.29
N LYS A 102 9.06 13.11 8.15
CA LYS A 102 7.97 12.80 9.07
C LYS A 102 7.95 13.86 10.18
N TYR A 103 7.31 14.99 9.94
CA TYR A 103 7.12 16.02 10.96
C TYR A 103 6.26 15.43 12.09
N LYS A 104 6.88 15.11 13.23
CA LYS A 104 6.17 14.74 14.45
C LYS A 104 5.44 15.98 14.94
N ARG A 105 4.16 16.12 14.58
CA ARG A 105 3.30 17.18 15.13
C ARG A 105 3.00 16.82 16.60
N ARG A 106 3.81 17.33 17.54
CA ARG A 106 3.43 17.36 18.95
C ARG A 106 2.29 18.37 19.06
N VAL A 107 1.05 17.88 19.08
CA VAL A 107 -0.09 18.68 19.50
C VAL A 107 0.07 18.89 21.00
N HIS A 108 0.72 19.98 21.40
CA HIS A 108 0.60 20.45 22.77
C HIS A 108 -0.84 20.91 22.96
N LYS A 109 -1.69 20.06 23.58
CA LYS A 109 -2.94 20.53 24.17
C LYS A 109 -2.55 21.51 25.28
N ILE A 110 -2.55 22.80 24.95
CA ILE A 110 -2.62 23.85 25.96
C ILE A 110 -4.03 23.73 26.52
N ASN A 111 -4.17 22.97 27.60
CA ASN A 111 -5.37 23.03 28.43
C ASN A 111 -5.43 24.47 28.94
N GLY A 112 -6.33 25.27 28.35
CA GLY A 112 -6.59 26.62 28.80
C GLY A 112 -6.87 26.59 30.30
N THR A 113 -5.96 27.18 31.07
CA THR A 113 -6.17 27.52 32.46
C THR A 113 -7.26 28.58 32.50
N SER A 114 -8.49 28.10 32.55
CA SER A 114 -9.66 28.90 32.88
C SER A 114 -9.51 29.35 34.34
N ASN A 115 -8.96 30.54 34.54
CA ASN A 115 -8.97 31.24 35.82
C ASN A 115 -10.39 31.76 36.08
N HIS A 116 -11.28 30.87 36.54
CA HIS A 116 -12.51 31.26 37.22
C HIS A 116 -12.35 30.99 38.71
N ARG A 117 -11.89 32.01 39.44
CA ARG A 117 -11.93 32.22 40.92
C ARG A 117 -10.99 33.42 41.17
N ALA A 118 -11.29 34.52 41.82
CA ALA A 118 -12.39 35.03 42.65
C ALA A 118 -12.26 36.59 42.55
N SER A 119 -13.19 37.46 42.94
CA SER A 119 -13.76 37.64 44.28
C SER A 119 -15.08 38.42 44.21
N ARG A 120 -15.88 38.25 45.26
CA ARG A 120 -17.14 38.94 45.52
C ARG A 120 -16.87 40.34 46.12
N HIS A 121 -17.94 41.13 46.03
CA HIS A 121 -18.29 42.38 46.72
C HIS A 121 -17.86 42.46 48.19
#